data_AF-A0AAV5IWI7-F1
#
_entry.id   AF-A0AAV5IWI7-F1
#
_cell.length_a   1.000
_cell.length_b   1.000
_cell.length_c   1.000
_cell.angle_alpha   90.00
_cell.angle_beta   90.00
_cell.angle_gamma   90.00
#
_symmetry.space_group_name_H-M   'P 1'
#
loop_
_entity.id
_entity.type
_entity.pdbx_description
1 polymer ?
#
loop_
_entity_poly.entity_id
_entity_poly.type
_entity_poly.pdbx_seq_one_letter_code
_entity_poly.pdbx_strand_id
1 'polypeptide(L)'
;MREREVTDRKDRWITSTIETLKKASPTSLKISIRSIREGRLQGVGQCLIREYRMACHVLRGELCKDFFEGCRAILIDKDRNPKWEPSKVELVNESQVDQYFSKVNDKEWEDLKLPARSTSMPAYAFAKL
;
A
#
# COMPACT_ATOMS: atom_id res chain seq x y z
N MET A 1 -23.26 34.47 -0.67
CA MET A 1 -22.99 33.64 0.54
C MET A 1 -22.60 32.19 0.23
N ARG A 2 -23.18 31.51 -0.77
CA ARG A 2 -22.87 30.09 -1.09
C ARG A 2 -21.46 29.78 -1.61
N GLU A 3 -20.81 30.70 -2.34
CA GLU A 3 -19.51 30.42 -2.97
C GLU A 3 -18.33 30.36 -1.97
N ARG A 4 -18.39 31.17 -0.90
CA ARG A 4 -17.36 31.16 0.16
C ARG A 4 -17.42 29.88 1.00
N GLU A 5 -18.60 29.35 1.30
CA GLU A 5 -18.74 28.07 2.03
C GLU A 5 -18.23 26.86 1.23
N VAL A 6 -18.45 26.84 -0.09
CA VAL A 6 -17.96 25.74 -0.94
C VAL A 6 -16.44 25.77 -1.05
N THR A 7 -15.84 26.96 -1.11
CA THR A 7 -14.38 27.15 -1.14
C THR A 7 -13.75 26.76 0.20
N ASP A 8 -14.32 27.23 1.32
CA ASP A 8 -13.89 26.87 2.67
C ASP A 8 -13.96 25.36 2.95
N ARG A 9 -15.01 24.68 2.49
CA ARG A 9 -15.10 23.22 2.60
C ARG A 9 -14.02 22.49 1.79
N LYS A 10 -13.70 22.98 0.59
CA LYS A 10 -12.63 22.42 -0.25
C LYS A 10 -11.26 22.60 0.44
N ASP A 11 -10.99 23.79 0.97
CA ASP A 11 -9.72 24.10 1.63
C ASP A 11 -9.52 23.25 2.90
N ARG A 12 -10.58 23.05 3.68
CA ARG A 12 -10.56 22.15 4.85
C ARG A 12 -10.32 20.69 4.46
N TRP A 13 -10.95 20.20 3.40
CA TRP A 13 -10.74 18.84 2.91
C TRP A 13 -9.29 18.60 2.45
N ILE A 14 -8.71 19.54 1.68
CA ILE A 14 -7.32 19.45 1.21
C ILE A 14 -6.37 19.40 2.41
N THR A 15 -6.54 20.34 3.35
CA THR A 15 -5.67 20.45 4.53
C THR A 15 -5.72 19.18 5.38
N SER A 16 -6.92 18.69 5.70
CA SER A 16 -7.09 17.47 6.50
C SER A 16 -6.52 16.22 5.79
N THR A 17 -6.64 16.15 4.46
CA THR A 17 -6.06 15.06 3.68
C THR A 17 -4.53 15.07 3.75
N ILE A 18 -3.91 16.24 3.58
CA ILE A 18 -2.45 16.40 3.69
C ILE A 18 -1.97 16.01 5.10
N GLU A 19 -2.66 16.45 6.15
CA GLU A 19 -2.33 16.10 7.54
C GLU A 19 -2.44 14.59 7.79
N THR A 20 -3.42 13.93 7.18
CA THR A 20 -3.58 12.48 7.28
C THR A 20 -2.43 11.76 6.59
N LEU A 21 -2.07 12.17 5.38
CA LEU A 21 -0.94 11.59 4.64
C LEU A 21 0.38 11.78 5.39
N LYS A 22 0.62 12.94 6.01
CA LYS A 22 1.84 13.22 6.79
C LYS A 22 2.01 12.32 8.03
N LYS A 23 0.93 11.71 8.53
CA LYS A 23 0.98 10.77 9.66
C LYS A 23 1.31 9.33 9.22
N ALA A 24 1.18 9.01 7.94
CA ALA A 24 1.48 7.68 7.41
C ALA A 24 2.98 7.49 7.15
N SER A 25 3.40 6.22 7.09
CA SER A 25 4.76 5.85 6.69
C SER A 25 5.05 6.36 5.26
N PRO A 26 6.11 7.15 5.05
CA PRO A 26 6.50 7.64 3.72
C PRO A 26 6.77 6.51 2.72
N THR A 27 7.42 5.43 3.16
CA THR A 27 7.64 4.22 2.36
C THR A 27 6.32 3.59 1.96
N SER A 28 5.39 3.44 2.91
CA SER A 28 4.07 2.84 2.67
C SER A 28 3.24 3.65 1.66
N LEU A 29 3.32 4.98 1.70
CA LEU A 29 2.67 5.84 0.71
C LEU A 29 3.20 5.60 -0.71
N LYS A 30 4.53 5.49 -0.88
CA LYS A 30 5.19 5.27 -2.17
C LYS A 30 4.88 3.90 -2.76
N ILE A 31 4.95 2.83 -1.96
CA ILE A 31 4.60 1.48 -2.44
C ILE A 31 3.11 1.39 -2.78
N SER A 32 2.22 2.00 -1.98
CA SER A 32 0.77 1.96 -2.21
C SER A 32 0.36 2.65 -3.50
N ILE A 33 0.90 3.86 -3.76
CA ILE A 33 0.56 4.58 -5.00
C ILE A 33 1.10 3.85 -6.24
N ARG A 34 2.26 3.20 -6.14
CA ARG A 34 2.81 2.38 -7.22
C ARG A 34 1.94 1.14 -7.47
N SER A 35 1.58 0.41 -6.42
CA SER A 35 0.67 -0.75 -6.49
C SER A 35 -0.65 -0.37 -7.20
N ILE A 36 -1.27 0.75 -6.81
CA ILE A 36 -2.50 1.26 -7.45
C ILE A 36 -2.28 1.57 -8.93
N ARG A 37 -1.18 2.25 -9.28
CA ARG A 37 -0.90 2.66 -10.66
C ARG A 37 -0.66 1.46 -11.57
N GLU A 38 0.17 0.51 -11.15
CA GLU A 38 0.45 -0.70 -11.91
C GLU A 38 -0.75 -1.64 -11.99
N GLY A 39 -1.52 -1.77 -10.90
CA GLY A 39 -2.68 -2.63 -10.82
C GLY A 39 -3.81 -2.24 -11.77
N ARG A 40 -3.91 -0.97 -12.18
CA ARG A 40 -4.90 -0.49 -13.17
C ARG A 40 -4.78 -1.17 -14.53
N LEU A 41 -3.62 -1.71 -14.87
CA LEU A 41 -3.33 -2.33 -16.16
C LEU A 41 -3.26 -3.87 -16.08
N GLN A 42 -3.60 -4.45 -14.93
CA GLN A 42 -3.42 -5.87 -14.66
C GLN A 42 -4.73 -6.56 -14.25
N GLY A 43 -4.84 -7.85 -14.58
CA GLY A 43 -5.91 -8.70 -14.04
C GLY A 43 -5.66 -9.02 -12.56
N VAL A 44 -6.73 -9.34 -11.83
CA VAL A 44 -6.70 -9.62 -10.37
C VAL A 44 -5.61 -10.63 -9.98
N GLY A 45 -5.41 -11.70 -10.76
CA GLY A 45 -4.38 -12.69 -10.45
C GLY A 45 -2.96 -12.15 -10.49
N GLN A 46 -2.65 -11.28 -11.46
CA GLN A 46 -1.34 -10.62 -11.55
C GLN A 46 -1.15 -9.61 -10.42
N CYS A 47 -2.20 -8.86 -10.08
CA CYS A 47 -2.18 -7.99 -8.90
C CYS A 47 -1.88 -8.79 -7.63
N LEU A 48 -2.57 -9.91 -7.38
CA LEU A 48 -2.36 -10.72 -6.17
C LEU A 48 -0.92 -11.26 -6.07
N ILE A 49 -0.32 -11.72 -7.16
CA ILE A 49 1.07 -12.17 -7.18
C ILE A 49 2.01 -11.01 -6.84
N ARG A 50 1.79 -9.82 -7.42
CA ARG A 50 2.59 -8.62 -7.11
C ARG A 50 2.43 -8.18 -5.65
N GLU A 51 1.19 -8.07 -5.17
CA GLU A 51 0.89 -7.68 -3.79
C GLU A 51 1.48 -8.67 -2.78
N TYR A 52 1.50 -9.97 -3.12
CA TYR A 52 2.14 -11.01 -2.32
C TYR A 52 3.64 -10.74 -2.14
N ARG A 53 4.37 -10.45 -3.23
CA ARG A 53 5.80 -10.09 -3.14
C ARG A 53 6.03 -8.88 -2.24
N MET A 54 5.26 -7.82 -2.46
CA MET A 54 5.34 -6.59 -1.67
C MET A 54 5.07 -6.87 -0.18
N ALA A 55 4.02 -7.62 0.13
CA ALA A 55 3.70 -7.99 1.50
C ALA A 55 4.81 -8.83 2.15
N CYS A 56 5.40 -9.79 1.43
CA CYS A 56 6.55 -10.56 1.92
C CYS A 56 7.73 -9.64 2.28
N HIS A 57 8.10 -8.70 1.42
CA HIS A 57 9.18 -7.75 1.71
C HIS A 57 8.87 -6.85 2.92
N VAL A 58 7.63 -6.36 3.02
CA VAL A 58 7.16 -5.58 4.18
C VAL A 58 7.27 -6.39 5.48
N LEU A 59 6.83 -7.65 5.47
CA LEU A 59 6.81 -8.53 6.64
C LEU A 59 8.20 -9.04 7.04
N ARG A 60 9.11 -9.28 6.08
CA ARG A 60 10.52 -9.57 6.39
C ARG A 60 11.20 -8.36 7.04
N GLY A 61 10.74 -7.16 6.68
CA GLY A 61 11.23 -5.90 7.23
C GLY A 61 12.72 -5.67 6.98
N GLU A 62 13.30 -6.31 5.97
CA GLU A 62 14.72 -6.17 5.61
C GLU A 62 14.98 -4.80 4.98
N LEU A 63 14.01 -4.29 4.20
CA LEU A 63 14.10 -2.99 3.52
C LEU A 63 13.74 -1.81 4.43
N CYS A 64 12.80 -2.00 5.36
CA CYS A 64 12.29 -0.97 6.26
C CYS A 64 11.55 -1.63 7.44
N LYS A 65 11.58 -1.00 8.62
CA LYS A 65 10.91 -1.50 9.83
C LYS A 65 9.56 -0.84 10.13
N ASP A 66 9.07 0.04 9.24
CA ASP A 66 7.85 0.83 9.45
C ASP A 66 6.61 -0.02 9.77
N PHE A 67 6.46 -1.23 9.22
CA PHE A 67 5.34 -2.09 9.58
C PHE A 67 5.33 -2.44 11.07
N PHE A 68 6.49 -2.84 11.60
CA PHE A 68 6.64 -3.18 13.02
C PHE A 68 6.50 -1.94 13.90
N GLU A 69 7.07 -0.81 13.47
CA GLU A 69 6.94 0.46 14.19
C GLU A 69 5.49 0.96 14.24
N GLY A 70 4.73 0.78 13.16
CA GLY A 70 3.31 1.12 13.12
C GLY A 70 2.49 0.22 14.06
N CYS A 71 2.77 -1.09 14.05
CA CYS A 71 2.17 -2.02 14.99
C CYS A 71 2.52 -1.64 16.44
N ARG A 72 3.78 -1.29 16.73
CA ARG A 72 4.20 -0.82 18.05
C ARG A 72 3.40 0.41 18.47
N ALA A 73 3.41 1.47 17.66
CA ALA A 73 2.79 2.74 17.99
C ALA A 73 1.25 2.67 18.16
N ILE A 74 0.59 1.81 17.38
CA ILE A 74 -0.89 1.74 17.33
C ILE A 74 -1.44 0.66 18.26
N LEU A 75 -0.81 -0.52 18.30
CA LEU A 75 -1.37 -1.71 18.95
C LEU A 75 -0.69 -2.05 20.28
N ILE A 76 0.64 -1.87 20.36
CA ILE A 76 1.44 -2.27 21.52
C ILE A 76 1.48 -1.13 22.55
N ASP A 77 2.23 -0.07 22.23
CA ASP A 77 2.47 1.06 23.13
C ASP A 77 1.30 2.04 23.11
N LYS A 78 0.53 2.06 22.01
CA LYS A 78 -0.65 2.91 21.81
C LYS A 78 -0.37 4.41 21.96
N ASP A 79 0.89 4.82 21.76
CA ASP A 79 1.31 6.22 21.81
C ASP A 79 0.82 7.03 20.60
N ARG A 80 0.41 6.37 19.52
CA ARG A 80 0.01 6.97 18.23
C ARG A 80 1.09 7.91 17.66
N ASN A 81 2.35 7.68 18.00
CA ASN A 81 3.50 8.48 17.58
C ASN A 81 4.58 7.59 16.95
N PRO A 82 4.30 7.02 15.76
CA PRO A 82 5.26 6.18 15.07
C PRO A 82 6.47 6.99 14.58
N LYS A 83 7.65 6.40 14.70
CA LYS A 83 8.94 6.94 14.26
C LYS A 83 9.34 6.33 12.92
N TRP A 84 8.76 6.86 11.85
CA TRP A 84 9.00 6.36 10.49
C TRP A 84 10.44 6.58 10.02
N GLU A 85 10.98 5.58 9.32
CA GLU A 85 12.29 5.65 8.69
C GLU A 85 12.24 5.16 7.22
N PRO A 86 12.40 6.07 6.24
CA PRO A 86 12.69 7.49 6.39
C PRO A 86 11.48 8.31 6.88
N SER A 87 11.75 9.45 7.52
CA SER A 87 10.72 10.34 8.09
C SER A 87 10.01 11.25 7.07
N LYS A 88 10.49 11.28 5.82
CA LYS A 88 9.97 12.15 4.76
C LYS A 88 9.85 11.40 3.43
N VAL A 89 8.85 11.77 2.63
CA VAL A 89 8.53 11.11 1.35
C VAL A 89 9.62 11.35 0.29
N GLU A 90 10.29 12.49 0.36
CA GLU A 90 11.38 12.88 -0.54
C GLU A 90 12.65 12.05 -0.34
N LEU A 91 12.77 11.39 0.83
CA LEU A 91 13.92 10.54 1.17
C LEU A 91 13.73 9.08 0.75
N VAL A 92 12.54 8.71 0.24
CA VAL A 92 12.26 7.36 -0.26
C VAL A 92 12.71 7.27 -1.72
N ASN A 93 13.78 6.53 -1.97
CA ASN A 93 14.32 6.37 -3.32
C ASN A 93 13.50 5.39 -4.16
N GLU A 94 13.38 5.64 -5.47
CA GLU A 94 12.64 4.75 -6.37
C GLU A 94 13.24 3.35 -6.44
N SER A 95 14.57 3.23 -6.39
CA SER A 95 15.28 1.94 -6.36
C SER A 95 15.01 1.13 -5.09
N GLN A 96 14.66 1.77 -3.97
CA GLN A 96 14.21 1.07 -2.76
C GLN A 96 12.77 0.59 -2.94
N VAL A 97 11.91 1.40 -3.57
CA VAL A 97 10.54 1.01 -3.90
C VAL A 97 10.54 -0.18 -4.87
N ASP A 98 11.44 -0.21 -5.86
CA ASP A 98 11.59 -1.34 -6.81
C ASP A 98 11.81 -2.68 -6.09
N GLN A 99 12.61 -2.68 -5.02
CA GLN A 99 12.93 -3.90 -4.29
C GLN A 99 11.69 -4.56 -3.69
N TYR A 100 10.69 -3.79 -3.23
CA TYR A 100 9.43 -4.32 -2.72
C TYR A 100 8.64 -5.12 -3.76
N PHE A 101 8.80 -4.85 -5.05
CA PHE A 101 8.07 -5.56 -6.11
C PHE A 101 8.92 -6.65 -6.78
N SER A 102 10.18 -6.77 -6.39
CA SER A 102 11.10 -7.78 -6.89
C SER A 102 10.86 -9.15 -6.24
N LYS A 103 11.36 -10.21 -6.87
CA LYS A 103 11.35 -11.54 -6.24
C LYS A 103 12.18 -11.50 -4.97
N VAL A 104 11.72 -12.19 -3.94
CA VAL A 104 12.47 -12.30 -2.70
C VAL A 104 13.74 -13.13 -2.98
N ASN A 105 14.88 -12.64 -2.50
CA ASN A 105 16.18 -13.29 -2.71
C ASN A 105 16.38 -14.44 -1.71
N ASP A 106 15.66 -15.52 -1.94
CA ASP A 106 15.65 -16.71 -1.10
C ASP A 106 15.47 -17.93 -2.00
N LYS A 107 16.33 -18.94 -1.82
CA LYS A 107 16.43 -20.09 -2.74
C LYS A 107 15.16 -20.93 -2.74
N GLU A 108 14.47 -20.99 -1.61
CA GLU A 108 13.25 -21.78 -1.42
C GLU A 108 11.99 -20.96 -1.70
N TRP A 109 12.14 -19.68 -2.09
CA TRP A 109 11.01 -18.81 -2.28
C TRP A 109 10.34 -19.04 -3.63
N GLU A 110 9.01 -19.17 -3.58
CA GLU A 110 8.14 -19.24 -4.74
C GLU A 110 7.09 -18.13 -4.70
N ASP A 111 6.69 -17.67 -5.89
CA ASP A 111 5.54 -16.79 -6.05
C ASP A 111 4.23 -17.46 -5.62
N LEU A 112 3.24 -16.64 -5.28
CA LEU A 112 1.88 -17.10 -4.98
C LEU A 112 1.31 -17.92 -6.15
N LYS A 113 1.07 -19.21 -5.90
CA LYS A 113 0.40 -20.10 -6.85
C LYS A 113 -1.11 -19.98 -6.66
N LEU A 114 -1.78 -19.30 -7.59
CA LEU A 114 -3.23 -19.19 -7.57
C LEU A 114 -3.88 -20.48 -8.10
N PRO A 115 -4.96 -20.98 -7.46
CA PRO A 115 -5.69 -22.12 -7.98
C PRO A 115 -6.28 -21.80 -9.35
N ALA A 116 -6.40 -22.83 -10.19
CA ALA A 116 -7.16 -22.70 -11.43
C ALA A 116 -8.60 -22.26 -11.08
N ARG A 117 -9.07 -21.20 -11.73
CA ARG A 117 -10.46 -20.78 -11.55
C ARG A 117 -11.35 -21.91 -12.07
N SER A 118 -12.18 -22.51 -11.21
CA SER A 118 -13.21 -23.42 -11.68
C SER A 118 -14.13 -22.64 -12.62
N THR A 119 -14.19 -23.06 -13.88
CA THR A 119 -15.11 -22.51 -14.89
C THR A 119 -16.56 -22.98 -14.66
N SER A 120 -16.85 -23.70 -13.57
CA SER A 120 -18.20 -24.18 -13.24
C SER A 120 -19.14 -23.12 -12.66
N MET A 121 -18.76 -21.84 -12.67
CA MET A 121 -19.65 -20.75 -12.24
C MET A 121 -20.67 -20.47 -13.37
N PRO A 122 -21.98 -20.67 -13.13
CA PRO A 122 -22.98 -20.43 -14.15
C PRO A 122 -23.01 -18.96 -14.58
N ALA A 123 -23.40 -18.70 -15.83
CA ALA A 123 -23.36 -17.38 -16.49
C ALA A 123 -24.07 -16.24 -15.71
N TYR A 124 -24.95 -16.54 -14.76
CA TYR A 124 -25.65 -15.55 -13.94
C TYR A 124 -24.76 -14.90 -12.86
N ALA A 125 -23.57 -15.45 -12.56
CA ALA A 125 -22.68 -14.90 -11.53
C ALA A 125 -22.01 -13.56 -11.92
N PHE A 126 -22.23 -13.07 -13.15
CA PHE A 126 -21.75 -11.77 -13.64
C PHE A 126 -22.82 -10.68 -13.62
N ALA A 127 -23.95 -10.90 -12.94
CA ALA A 127 -25.01 -9.89 -12.87
C ALA A 127 -24.58 -8.68 -12.01
N LYS A 128 -24.23 -7.61 -12.73
CA LYS A 128 -24.22 -6.17 -12.35
C LYS A 128 -23.23 -5.74 -11.27
N LEU A 129 -22.12 -5.15 -11.74
CA LEU A 129 -21.59 -3.90 -11.20
C LEU A 129 -21.49 -2.88 -12.34
#